data_AF-I1DWF5-F1
#
_entry.id   AF-I1DWF5-F1
#
_cell.length_a   1.000
_cell.length_b   1.000
_cell.length_c   1.000
_cell.angle_alpha   90.00
_cell.angle_beta   90.00
_cell.angle_gamma   90.00
#
_symmetry.space_group_name_H-M   'P 1'
#
loop_
_entity.id
_entity.type
_entity.pdbx_description
1 polymer ?
#
loop_
_entity_poly.entity_id
_entity_poly.type
_entity_poly.pdbx_seq_one_letter_code
_entity_poly.pdbx_strand_id
1 'polypeptide(L)'
;MSNLIASQKVMQHYLSALLTEEDTLDAAPLADEKKQQLNQLLAQAVVAAPPADTDVTKVVLPVKQAVTDNTAAALDTLKAKFAAAEQSQQLQQRQVPVAQRLATAAPVTPVAPKPAEKAYRQGRFQALFFDVAGLKVAVPLKELGGIHQLSTINSLIGKPQWFKGVMLYREQKINVVDTARWVMPEKYDQTMQQTLNYQYVIMLGNSNWGLCCENLVNTYMLEQDDVKWREAEGKRPWMAGVIKKHMCVLIDIDAMIELLNRGQDISA
;
A
#
# COMPACT_ATOMS: atom_id res chain seq x y z
N MET A 1 10.13 -56.07 -13.67
CA MET A 1 11.19 -55.28 -13.01
C MET A 1 11.61 -54.05 -13.84
N SER A 2 10.69 -53.44 -14.61
CA SER A 2 11.05 -52.46 -15.66
C SER A 2 10.71 -51.00 -15.29
N ASN A 3 9.80 -50.79 -14.34
CA ASN A 3 9.33 -49.45 -13.95
C ASN A 3 10.29 -48.71 -13.00
N LEU A 4 11.10 -49.42 -12.20
CA LEU A 4 12.09 -48.78 -11.34
C LEU A 4 13.25 -48.17 -12.14
N ILE A 5 13.67 -48.83 -13.22
CA ILE A 5 14.77 -48.39 -14.08
C ILE A 5 14.36 -47.14 -14.89
N ALA A 6 13.07 -47.05 -15.27
CA ALA A 6 12.52 -45.88 -15.94
C ALA A 6 12.51 -44.64 -15.02
N SER A 7 12.10 -44.82 -13.75
CA SER A 7 12.12 -43.73 -12.76
C SER A 7 13.54 -43.24 -12.44
N GLN A 8 14.51 -44.17 -12.33
CA GLN A 8 15.91 -43.82 -12.07
C GLN A 8 16.54 -43.01 -13.21
N LYS A 9 16.23 -43.35 -14.47
CA LYS A 9 16.68 -42.58 -15.64
C LYS A 9 16.10 -41.17 -15.68
N VAL A 10 14.82 -41.01 -15.33
CA VAL A 10 14.17 -39.68 -15.27
C VAL A 10 14.81 -38.81 -14.18
N MET A 11 15.09 -39.40 -13.01
CA MET A 11 15.75 -38.68 -11.91
C MET A 11 17.19 -38.28 -12.24
N GLN A 12 17.95 -39.14 -12.93
CA GLN A 12 19.29 -38.82 -13.39
C GLN A 12 19.30 -37.68 -14.41
N HIS A 13 18.32 -37.66 -15.32
CA HIS A 13 18.21 -36.61 -16.34
C HIS A 13 17.81 -35.25 -15.74
N TYR A 14 17.01 -35.26 -14.68
CA TYR A 14 16.65 -34.06 -13.92
C TYR A 14 17.84 -33.53 -13.11
N LEU A 15 18.58 -34.42 -12.44
CA LEU A 15 19.79 -34.05 -11.69
C LEU A 15 20.90 -33.56 -12.62
N SER A 16 21.08 -34.15 -13.81
CA SER A 16 22.04 -33.65 -14.80
C SER A 16 21.63 -32.31 -15.36
N ALA A 17 20.32 -32.07 -15.57
CA ALA A 17 19.83 -30.76 -16.01
C ALA A 17 20.18 -29.69 -14.96
N LEU A 18 19.85 -29.93 -13.68
CA LEU A 18 20.16 -29.01 -12.58
C LEU A 18 21.66 -28.78 -12.35
N LEU A 19 22.51 -29.77 -12.63
CA LEU A 19 23.97 -29.64 -12.46
C LEU A 19 24.65 -28.87 -13.60
N THR A 20 23.98 -28.71 -14.75
CA THR A 20 24.58 -28.14 -15.96
C THR A 20 24.08 -26.71 -16.24
N GLU A 21 23.25 -26.12 -15.38
CA GLU A 21 22.68 -24.77 -15.60
C GLU A 21 23.64 -23.59 -15.30
N GLU A 22 24.95 -23.81 -15.11
CA GLU A 22 25.92 -22.72 -14.91
C GLU A 22 26.97 -22.51 -16.01
N ASP A 23 26.89 -23.17 -17.17
CA ASP A 23 27.74 -22.79 -18.30
C ASP A 23 27.10 -23.08 -19.66
N THR A 24 26.58 -22.05 -20.32
CA THR A 24 26.57 -21.90 -21.78
C THR A 24 26.06 -20.49 -22.15
N LEU A 25 26.98 -19.53 -22.09
CA LEU A 25 26.95 -18.38 -23.00
C LEU A 25 27.32 -18.90 -24.40
N ASP A 26 26.33 -19.26 -25.23
CA ASP A 26 26.50 -19.22 -26.69
C ASP A 26 25.16 -19.24 -27.45
N ALA A 27 25.19 -18.53 -28.57
CA ALA A 27 24.06 -17.91 -29.25
C ALA A 27 23.25 -18.82 -30.20
N ALA A 28 21.98 -18.41 -30.41
CA ALA A 28 21.19 -18.44 -31.66
C ALA A 28 21.53 -19.53 -32.71
N PRO A 29 20.65 -20.55 -32.89
CA PRO A 29 19.63 -20.40 -33.95
C PRO A 29 18.23 -21.03 -33.69
N LEU A 30 17.94 -21.60 -32.51
CA LEU A 30 16.68 -22.37 -32.29
C LEU A 30 15.39 -21.54 -32.09
N ALA A 31 15.47 -20.20 -32.09
CA ALA A 31 14.31 -19.34 -31.80
C ALA A 31 13.43 -19.07 -33.04
N ASP A 32 13.98 -19.14 -34.26
CA ASP A 32 13.23 -18.82 -35.48
C ASP A 32 12.31 -19.96 -35.94
N GLU A 33 12.72 -21.22 -35.80
CA GLU A 33 11.86 -22.38 -36.11
C GLU A 33 10.60 -22.41 -35.24
N LYS A 34 10.73 -22.08 -33.94
CA LYS A 34 9.59 -22.04 -33.01
C LYS A 34 8.61 -20.90 -33.32
N LYS A 35 9.11 -19.74 -33.77
CA LYS A 35 8.26 -18.62 -34.19
C LYS A 35 7.48 -18.92 -35.46
N GLN A 36 8.09 -19.65 -36.40
CA GLN A 36 7.43 -20.07 -37.63
C GLN A 36 6.33 -21.11 -37.38
N GLN A 37 6.58 -22.08 -36.50
CA GLN A 37 5.55 -23.05 -36.10
C GLN A 37 4.36 -22.39 -35.39
N LEU A 38 4.60 -21.38 -34.55
CA LEU A 38 3.53 -20.64 -33.88
C LEU A 38 2.66 -19.86 -34.88
N ASN A 39 3.28 -19.16 -35.84
CA ASN A 39 2.54 -18.44 -36.89
C ASN A 39 1.71 -19.37 -37.79
N GLN A 40 2.19 -20.59 -38.06
CA GLN A 40 1.45 -21.58 -38.83
C GLN A 40 0.19 -22.08 -38.09
N LEU A 41 0.26 -22.19 -36.75
CA LEU A 41 -0.88 -22.57 -35.92
C LEU A 41 -1.92 -21.45 -35.81
N LEU A 42 -1.49 -20.18 -35.75
CA LEU A 42 -2.41 -19.03 -35.77
C LEU A 42 -3.12 -18.87 -37.13
N ALA A 43 -2.42 -19.16 -38.24
CA ALA A 43 -3.01 -19.07 -39.58
C ALA A 43 -4.10 -20.14 -39.84
N GLN A 44 -4.00 -21.32 -39.22
CA GLN A 44 -5.05 -22.35 -39.31
C GLN A 44 -6.32 -21.99 -38.51
N ALA A 45 -6.25 -21.05 -37.56
CA ALA A 45 -7.39 -20.67 -36.73
C ALA A 45 -8.23 -19.49 -37.27
N VAL A 46 -7.81 -18.83 -38.36
CA VAL A 46 -8.44 -17.59 -38.88
C VAL A 46 -9.38 -17.80 -40.08
N VAL A 47 -9.60 -19.04 -40.52
CA VAL A 47 -10.58 -19.30 -41.61
C VAL A 47 -11.96 -19.63 -41.04
N ALA A 48 -12.65 -18.63 -40.52
CA ALA A 48 -14.12 -18.61 -40.45
C ALA A 48 -14.65 -17.21 -40.12
N ALA A 49 -14.94 -16.42 -41.15
CA ALA A 49 -15.96 -15.36 -41.14
C ALA A 49 -16.42 -15.14 -42.60
N PRO A 50 -17.60 -14.55 -42.91
CA PRO A 50 -18.68 -14.04 -42.04
C PRO A 50 -20.09 -14.52 -42.49
N PRO A 51 -21.22 -14.05 -41.90
CA PRO A 51 -21.88 -12.87 -42.47
C PRO A 51 -22.61 -11.93 -41.47
N ALA A 52 -22.71 -10.67 -41.93
CA ALA A 52 -23.76 -9.64 -41.86
C ALA A 52 -24.81 -9.53 -40.73
N ASP A 53 -24.98 -8.26 -40.31
CA ASP A 53 -26.17 -7.50 -39.87
C ASP A 53 -27.22 -8.14 -38.93
N THR A 54 -27.40 -7.57 -37.73
CA THR A 54 -28.65 -6.89 -37.29
C THR A 54 -28.61 -6.48 -35.81
N ASP A 55 -28.98 -5.21 -35.58
CA ASP A 55 -29.86 -4.67 -34.53
C ASP A 55 -29.82 -5.26 -33.10
N VAL A 56 -29.28 -4.48 -32.16
CA VAL A 56 -29.27 -4.79 -30.72
C VAL A 56 -30.55 -4.29 -30.04
N THR A 57 -31.54 -5.16 -29.95
CA THR A 57 -32.68 -5.00 -29.03
C THR A 57 -32.42 -5.73 -27.70
N LYS A 58 -32.63 -5.00 -26.59
CA LYS A 58 -32.49 -5.45 -25.20
C LYS A 58 -33.27 -6.74 -24.90
N VAL A 59 -32.59 -7.73 -24.31
CA VAL A 59 -33.22 -8.90 -23.69
C VAL A 59 -33.53 -8.59 -22.23
N VAL A 60 -34.82 -8.49 -21.92
CA VAL A 60 -35.39 -8.56 -20.56
C VAL A 60 -35.99 -9.94 -20.39
N LEU A 61 -35.60 -10.64 -19.32
CA LEU A 61 -36.16 -11.94 -18.91
C LEU A 61 -37.55 -11.76 -18.29
N PRO A 62 -38.52 -12.66 -18.54
CA PRO A 62 -39.87 -12.56 -18.00
C PRO A 62 -39.98 -13.30 -16.64
N VAL A 63 -40.51 -12.64 -15.62
CA VAL A 63 -41.09 -13.29 -14.43
C VAL A 63 -42.59 -12.98 -14.41
N LYS A 64 -43.37 -14.06 -14.44
CA LYS A 64 -44.83 -14.07 -14.37
C LYS A 64 -45.27 -14.26 -12.91
N GLN A 65 -46.49 -13.80 -12.63
CA GLN A 65 -47.36 -14.12 -11.48
C GLN A 65 -47.14 -13.24 -10.25
N ALA A 66 -48.15 -12.86 -9.47
CA ALA A 66 -49.60 -12.72 -9.61
C ALA A 66 -49.97 -11.96 -8.33
N VAL A 67 -50.66 -10.82 -8.44
CA VAL A 67 -51.00 -10.00 -7.28
C VAL A 67 -52.46 -10.31 -6.93
N THR A 68 -52.68 -10.88 -5.75
CA THR A 68 -53.99 -10.91 -5.10
C THR A 68 -53.89 -10.28 -3.71
N ASP A 69 -54.91 -9.48 -3.47
CA ASP A 69 -55.26 -8.67 -2.30
C ASP A 69 -54.91 -9.25 -0.93
N ASN A 70 -54.12 -8.52 -0.13
CA ASN A 70 -54.29 -8.37 1.34
C ASN A 70 -53.25 -7.46 2.03
N THR A 71 -53.17 -6.18 1.64
CA THR A 71 -52.23 -5.22 2.27
C THR A 71 -52.89 -4.16 3.15
N ALA A 72 -54.22 -4.13 3.27
CA ALA A 72 -54.90 -3.14 4.09
C ALA A 72 -54.86 -3.45 5.60
N ALA A 73 -54.88 -4.72 6.01
CA ALA A 73 -54.97 -5.09 7.44
C ALA A 73 -53.63 -5.07 8.21
N ALA A 74 -52.49 -5.05 7.50
CA ALA A 74 -51.17 -5.11 8.12
C ALA A 74 -50.67 -3.74 8.63
N LEU A 75 -51.15 -2.62 8.07
CA LEU A 75 -50.70 -1.27 8.43
C LEU A 75 -51.33 -0.74 9.73
N ASP A 76 -52.58 -1.12 10.03
CA ASP A 76 -53.25 -0.69 11.27
C ASP A 76 -52.66 -1.33 12.53
N THR A 77 -52.13 -2.55 12.40
CA THR A 77 -51.53 -3.27 13.54
C THR A 77 -50.17 -2.68 13.97
N LEU A 78 -49.46 -2.00 13.07
CA LEU A 78 -48.18 -1.34 13.35
C LEU A 78 -48.38 0.02 14.04
N LYS A 79 -49.39 0.81 13.64
CA LYS A 79 -49.70 2.10 14.28
C LYS A 79 -50.11 1.96 15.74
N ALA A 80 -50.85 0.91 16.10
CA ALA A 80 -51.26 0.65 17.48
C ALA A 80 -50.08 0.33 18.43
N LYS A 81 -48.98 -0.22 17.92
CA LYS A 81 -47.78 -0.54 18.73
C LYS A 81 -46.89 0.67 18.99
N PHE A 82 -46.88 1.67 18.11
CA PHE A 82 -46.11 2.90 18.32
C PHE A 82 -46.78 3.85 19.33
N ALA A 83 -48.12 3.93 19.35
CA ALA A 83 -48.85 4.78 20.31
C ALA A 83 -48.71 4.33 21.78
N ALA A 84 -48.52 3.03 22.04
CA ALA A 84 -48.33 2.49 23.38
C ALA A 84 -46.90 2.72 23.94
N ALA A 85 -45.91 2.93 23.06
CA ALA A 85 -44.53 3.21 23.44
C ALA A 85 -44.29 4.68 23.81
N GLU A 86 -45.12 5.61 23.32
CA GLU A 86 -45.00 7.05 23.64
C GLU A 86 -45.57 7.42 25.02
N GLN A 87 -46.49 6.61 25.59
CA GLN A 87 -47.11 6.93 26.89
C GLN A 87 -46.31 6.46 28.12
N SER A 88 -45.25 5.67 27.96
CA SER A 88 -44.45 5.17 29.08
C SER A 88 -43.17 5.99 29.37
N GLN A 89 -42.90 7.06 28.62
CA GLN A 89 -41.72 7.92 28.82
C GLN A 89 -42.01 9.26 29.53
N GLN A 90 -43.27 9.58 29.83
CA GLN A 90 -43.63 10.79 30.57
C GLN A 90 -44.01 10.48 32.03
N LEU A 91 -43.05 10.07 32.86
CA LEU A 91 -43.10 10.24 34.32
C LEU A 91 -41.79 9.76 34.94
N GLN A 92 -40.77 10.63 34.94
CA GLN A 92 -39.79 10.74 36.03
C GLN A 92 -38.89 11.96 35.77
N GLN A 93 -39.47 13.13 35.99
CA GLN A 93 -38.73 14.30 36.42
C GLN A 93 -37.97 13.94 37.71
N ARG A 94 -36.65 13.81 37.62
CA ARG A 94 -35.78 13.99 38.79
C ARG A 94 -35.17 15.37 38.68
N GLN A 95 -35.78 16.29 39.39
CA GLN A 95 -35.28 17.64 39.65
C GLN A 95 -33.84 17.56 40.18
N VAL A 96 -32.90 18.21 39.49
CA VAL A 96 -31.62 18.60 40.06
C VAL A 96 -31.37 20.07 39.66
N PRO A 97 -31.16 21.00 40.60
CA PRO A 97 -31.05 22.43 40.31
C PRO A 97 -29.88 22.77 39.39
N VAL A 98 -30.07 23.78 38.52
CA VAL A 98 -29.14 24.26 37.49
C VAL A 98 -27.87 24.93 38.06
N ALA A 99 -27.77 25.10 39.39
CA ALA A 99 -26.68 25.87 40.03
C ALA A 99 -25.35 25.12 40.23
N GLN A 100 -25.23 23.83 39.86
CA GLN A 100 -24.01 23.04 40.15
C GLN A 100 -23.24 22.54 38.91
N ARG A 101 -23.66 22.88 37.69
CA ARG A 101 -22.92 22.49 36.46
C ARG A 101 -21.77 23.43 36.07
N LEU A 102 -21.61 24.59 36.72
CA LEU A 102 -20.58 25.57 36.36
C LEU A 102 -19.27 25.47 37.18
N ALA A 103 -19.11 24.48 38.06
CA ALA A 103 -17.99 24.44 38.99
C ALA A 103 -17.21 23.12 39.01
N THR A 104 -16.99 22.45 37.87
CA THR A 104 -15.87 21.47 37.75
C THR A 104 -15.51 21.20 36.29
N ALA A 105 -15.17 22.23 35.53
CA ALA A 105 -14.38 22.04 34.32
C ALA A 105 -13.06 22.77 34.53
N ALA A 106 -12.16 22.11 35.27
CA ALA A 106 -10.75 22.44 35.14
C ALA A 106 -10.40 22.35 33.64
N PRO A 107 -9.66 23.31 33.07
CA PRO A 107 -9.20 23.17 31.71
C PRO A 107 -8.29 21.95 31.68
N VAL A 108 -8.79 20.84 31.16
CA VAL A 108 -7.95 19.77 30.66
C VAL A 108 -7.26 20.34 29.43
N THR A 109 -6.13 21.02 29.66
CA THR A 109 -5.11 21.19 28.62
C THR A 109 -4.97 19.83 27.95
N PRO A 110 -5.15 19.73 26.63
CA PRO A 110 -4.78 18.52 25.91
C PRO A 110 -3.28 18.38 26.17
N VAL A 111 -2.90 17.45 27.04
CA VAL A 111 -1.52 17.05 27.16
C VAL A 111 -1.23 16.42 25.81
N ALA A 112 -0.56 17.17 24.94
CA ALA A 112 0.01 16.62 23.72
C ALA A 112 0.75 15.34 24.14
N PRO A 113 0.40 14.17 23.59
CA PRO A 113 1.06 12.95 23.97
C PRO A 113 2.55 13.16 23.69
N LYS A 114 3.38 13.08 24.73
CA LYS A 114 4.83 12.95 24.53
C LYS A 114 5.00 11.78 23.53
N PRO A 115 5.75 11.97 22.43
CA PRO A 115 6.00 10.87 21.50
C PRO A 115 6.53 9.70 22.31
N ALA A 116 5.80 8.58 22.27
CA ALA A 116 6.21 7.37 22.97
C ALA A 116 7.66 7.08 22.57
N GLU A 117 8.53 6.89 23.55
CA GLU A 117 9.93 6.66 23.32
C GLU A 117 10.06 5.35 22.53
N LYS A 118 10.43 5.47 21.25
CA LYS A 118 10.36 4.36 20.30
C LYS A 118 11.29 3.22 20.71
N ALA A 119 10.82 1.98 20.57
CA ALA A 119 11.55 0.78 20.98
C ALA A 119 12.89 0.55 20.27
N TYR A 120 13.14 1.22 19.13
CA TYR A 120 14.44 1.17 18.45
C TYR A 120 15.43 2.21 18.97
N ARG A 121 15.00 3.19 19.78
CA ARG A 121 15.90 4.14 20.45
C ARG A 121 16.64 3.50 21.62
N GLN A 122 16.16 2.37 22.13
CA GLN A 122 16.74 1.66 23.26
C GLN A 122 17.42 0.38 22.76
N GLY A 123 18.75 0.39 22.71
CA GLY A 123 19.58 -0.76 22.34
C GLY A 123 19.94 -0.84 20.86
N ARG A 124 20.31 -2.05 20.41
CA ARG A 124 20.71 -2.33 19.03
C ARG A 124 19.49 -2.58 18.16
N PHE A 125 19.49 -2.01 16.95
CA PHE A 125 18.43 -2.24 15.98
C PHE A 125 19.00 -2.35 14.56
N GLN A 126 18.27 -3.02 13.68
CA GLN A 126 18.61 -3.10 12.27
C GLN A 126 17.88 -2.00 11.50
N ALA A 127 18.59 -1.32 10.60
CA ALA A 127 18.00 -0.38 9.65
C ALA A 127 18.34 -0.79 8.21
N LEU A 128 17.37 -0.59 7.33
CA LEU A 128 17.49 -0.77 5.89
C LEU A 128 17.91 0.55 5.27
N PHE A 129 18.95 0.50 4.45
CA PHE A 129 19.47 1.65 3.75
C PHE A 129 19.04 1.58 2.29
N PHE A 130 18.55 2.69 1.77
CA PHE A 130 18.15 2.80 0.38
C PHE A 130 18.50 4.18 -0.18
N ASP A 131 18.65 4.22 -1.49
CA ASP A 131 19.03 5.41 -2.24
C ASP A 131 17.81 6.00 -2.96
N VAL A 132 17.64 7.31 -2.83
CA VAL A 132 16.60 8.09 -3.52
C VAL A 132 17.19 9.42 -3.97
N ALA A 133 17.18 9.68 -5.28
CA ALA A 133 17.68 10.92 -5.88
C ALA A 133 19.12 11.27 -5.44
N GLY A 134 19.97 10.25 -5.26
CA GLY A 134 21.34 10.43 -4.77
C GLY A 134 21.48 10.67 -3.26
N LEU A 135 20.38 10.61 -2.49
CA LEU A 135 20.41 10.65 -1.02
C LEU A 135 20.27 9.26 -0.42
N LYS A 136 21.15 8.97 0.55
CA LYS A 136 21.06 7.79 1.42
C LYS A 136 20.11 8.02 2.58
N VAL A 137 19.12 7.14 2.70
CA VAL A 137 18.10 7.18 3.75
C VAL A 137 18.08 5.83 4.46
N ALA A 138 17.84 5.85 5.76
CA ALA A 138 17.72 4.66 6.60
C ALA A 138 16.34 4.57 7.26
N VAL A 139 15.78 3.36 7.26
CA VAL A 139 14.50 3.05 7.89
C VAL A 139 14.65 1.83 8.82
N PRO A 140 14.22 1.89 10.10
CA PRO A 140 14.28 0.75 11.01
C PRO A 140 13.46 -0.45 10.51
N LEU A 141 14.06 -1.65 10.53
CA LEU A 141 13.36 -2.88 10.08
C LEU A 141 12.15 -3.23 10.95
N LYS A 142 12.16 -2.86 12.23
CA LYS A 142 11.03 -3.11 13.14
C LYS A 142 9.75 -2.40 12.73
N GLU A 143 9.88 -1.26 12.04
CA GLU A 143 8.75 -0.45 11.60
C GLU A 143 8.51 -0.61 10.08
N LEU A 144 9.24 -1.48 9.41
CA LEU A 144 9.11 -1.73 7.97
C LEU A 144 7.92 -2.68 7.72
N GLY A 145 6.97 -2.29 6.87
CA GLY A 145 5.82 -3.13 6.51
C GLY A 145 6.14 -4.18 5.45
N GLY A 146 7.13 -3.91 4.60
CA GLY A 146 7.49 -4.74 3.46
C GLY A 146 8.13 -3.93 2.34
N ILE A 147 8.65 -4.63 1.33
CA ILE A 147 9.23 -4.01 0.14
C ILE A 147 8.61 -4.70 -1.07
N HIS A 148 8.13 -3.90 -2.01
CA HIS A 148 7.52 -4.37 -3.25
C HIS A 148 8.22 -3.75 -4.46
N GLN A 149 8.23 -4.46 -5.58
CA GLN A 149 8.68 -3.89 -6.83
C GLN A 149 7.63 -2.91 -7.37
N LEU A 150 8.09 -1.79 -7.92
CA LEU A 150 7.22 -0.79 -8.52
C LEU A 150 6.44 -1.42 -9.69
N SER A 151 5.12 -1.34 -9.61
CA SER A 151 4.20 -1.83 -10.63
C SER A 151 3.42 -0.67 -11.25
N THR A 152 2.33 -0.94 -11.97
CA THR A 152 1.45 0.10 -12.51
C THR A 152 0.90 0.99 -11.41
N ILE A 153 1.21 2.28 -11.49
CA ILE A 153 0.72 3.31 -10.56
C ILE A 153 -0.41 4.07 -11.23
N ASN A 154 -1.55 4.19 -10.54
CA ASN A 154 -2.66 5.03 -10.94
C ASN A 154 -2.51 6.41 -10.29
N SER A 155 -2.12 7.42 -11.06
CA SER A 155 -1.99 8.79 -10.56
C SER A 155 -3.36 9.45 -10.42
N LEU A 156 -3.59 10.11 -9.28
CA LEU A 156 -4.84 10.80 -8.97
C LEU A 156 -4.67 12.30 -9.19
N ILE A 157 -5.56 12.88 -10.00
CA ILE A 157 -5.59 14.33 -10.27
C ILE A 157 -6.16 15.05 -9.04
N GLY A 158 -5.57 16.20 -8.68
CA GLY A 158 -6.00 17.01 -7.52
C GLY A 158 -5.36 16.59 -6.19
N LYS A 159 -4.45 15.63 -6.20
CA LYS A 159 -3.55 15.33 -5.07
C LYS A 159 -2.30 16.21 -5.13
N PRO A 160 -1.65 16.46 -3.98
CA PRO A 160 -0.41 17.21 -3.94
C PRO A 160 0.69 16.49 -4.71
N GLN A 161 1.66 17.24 -5.20
CA GLN A 161 2.65 16.74 -6.17
C GLN A 161 3.61 15.68 -5.61
N TRP A 162 3.75 15.56 -4.28
CA TRP A 162 4.49 14.45 -3.66
C TRP A 162 3.73 13.12 -3.71
N PHE A 163 2.43 13.14 -4.01
CA PHE A 163 1.63 11.94 -4.16
C PHE A 163 1.77 11.44 -5.61
N LYS A 164 2.48 10.32 -5.79
CA LYS A 164 2.73 9.75 -7.13
C LYS A 164 1.48 9.03 -7.66
N GLY A 165 0.74 8.35 -6.78
CA GLY A 165 -0.48 7.63 -7.16
C GLY A 165 -0.83 6.50 -6.20
N VAL A 166 -1.68 5.60 -6.65
CA VAL A 166 -2.05 4.36 -5.93
C VAL A 166 -1.61 3.15 -6.75
N MET A 167 -0.90 2.24 -6.10
CA MET A 167 -0.52 0.93 -6.65
C MET A 167 -1.40 -0.15 -6.03
N LEU A 168 -1.82 -1.13 -6.82
CA LEU A 168 -2.53 -2.31 -6.31
C LEU A 168 -1.56 -3.49 -6.26
N TYR A 169 -1.37 -4.08 -5.08
CA TYR A 169 -0.54 -5.27 -4.90
C TYR A 169 -1.30 -6.34 -4.14
N ARG A 170 -1.51 -7.51 -4.76
CA ARG A 170 -2.23 -8.65 -4.17
C ARG A 170 -3.53 -8.23 -3.45
N GLU A 171 -4.33 -7.41 -4.14
CA GLU A 171 -5.62 -6.85 -3.66
C GLU A 171 -5.51 -5.76 -2.58
N GLN A 172 -4.32 -5.42 -2.11
CA GLN A 172 -4.07 -4.29 -1.21
C GLN A 172 -3.77 -3.02 -2.00
N LYS A 173 -4.44 -1.91 -1.62
CA LYS A 173 -4.20 -0.59 -2.20
C LYS A 173 -3.08 0.11 -1.42
N ILE A 174 -2.00 0.42 -2.12
CA ILE A 174 -0.83 1.12 -1.58
C ILE A 174 -0.80 2.52 -2.16
N ASN A 175 -0.87 3.52 -1.30
CA ASN A 175 -0.67 4.92 -1.65
C ASN A 175 0.82 5.19 -1.80
N VAL A 176 1.24 5.51 -3.01
CA VAL A 176 2.64 5.66 -3.39
C VAL A 176 3.03 7.13 -3.35
N VAL A 177 4.09 7.43 -2.59
CA VAL A 177 4.64 8.76 -2.36
C VAL A 177 5.99 8.90 -3.07
N ASP A 178 6.16 10.00 -3.79
CA ASP A 178 7.45 10.41 -4.34
C ASP A 178 8.36 10.85 -3.19
N THR A 179 9.31 9.98 -2.84
CA THR A 179 10.22 10.21 -1.70
C THR A 179 11.26 11.27 -2.01
N ALA A 180 11.68 11.42 -3.28
CA ALA A 180 12.65 12.46 -3.65
C ALA A 180 12.07 13.85 -3.39
N ARG A 181 10.83 14.07 -3.84
CA ARG A 181 10.10 15.32 -3.62
C ARG A 181 9.77 15.56 -2.15
N TRP A 182 9.48 14.50 -1.38
CA TRP A 182 9.19 14.62 0.03
C TRP A 182 10.43 14.99 0.86
N VAL A 183 11.55 14.29 0.62
CA VAL A 183 12.77 14.47 1.40
C VAL A 183 13.53 15.73 0.97
N MET A 184 13.58 16.03 -0.33
CA MET A 184 14.28 17.20 -0.89
C MET A 184 13.42 17.97 -1.90
N PRO A 185 12.41 18.74 -1.46
CA PRO A 185 11.59 19.53 -2.38
C PRO A 185 12.40 20.60 -3.13
N GLU A 186 13.41 21.19 -2.49
CA GLU A 186 14.24 22.28 -3.04
C GLU A 186 15.15 21.86 -4.21
N LYS A 187 15.44 20.56 -4.34
CA LYS A 187 16.38 20.01 -5.33
C LYS A 187 15.67 19.22 -6.42
N TYR A 188 14.34 19.20 -6.40
CA TYR A 188 13.53 18.40 -7.31
C TYR A 188 13.36 19.13 -8.64
N ASP A 189 14.39 19.05 -9.49
CA ASP A 189 14.35 19.60 -10.85
C ASP A 189 13.63 18.68 -11.84
N GLN A 190 13.09 19.24 -12.92
CA GLN A 190 12.41 18.49 -13.97
C GLN A 190 13.35 17.48 -14.68
N THR A 191 14.64 17.80 -14.77
CA THR A 191 15.68 16.88 -15.25
C THR A 191 15.88 15.69 -14.31
N MET A 192 15.80 15.94 -12.99
CA MET A 192 15.92 14.90 -11.98
C MET A 192 14.73 13.95 -12.07
N GLN A 193 13.52 14.47 -12.29
CA GLN A 193 12.31 13.65 -12.50
C GLN A 193 12.46 12.66 -13.65
N GLN A 194 13.11 13.07 -14.73
CA GLN A 194 13.33 12.21 -15.90
C GLN A 194 14.44 11.17 -15.67
N THR A 195 15.41 11.49 -14.81
CA THR A 195 16.52 10.59 -14.49
C THR A 195 16.16 9.61 -13.37
N LEU A 196 15.25 10.00 -12.48
CA LEU A 196 14.78 9.21 -11.34
C LEU A 196 14.09 7.94 -11.80
N ASN A 197 14.75 6.81 -11.58
CA ASN A 197 14.20 5.50 -11.91
C ASN A 197 13.79 4.74 -10.64
N TYR A 198 12.55 4.95 -10.23
CA TYR A 198 12.00 4.24 -9.07
C TYR A 198 11.73 2.77 -9.41
N GLN A 199 12.43 1.86 -8.74
CA GLN A 199 12.28 0.42 -8.95
C GLN A 199 11.51 -0.27 -7.83
N TYR A 200 11.52 0.31 -6.63
CA TYR A 200 10.94 -0.30 -5.44
C TYR A 200 10.03 0.65 -4.69
N VAL A 201 9.09 0.07 -3.94
CA VAL A 201 8.16 0.74 -3.04
C VAL A 201 8.30 0.12 -1.66
N ILE A 202 8.70 0.93 -0.68
CA ILE A 202 8.88 0.52 0.71
C ILE A 202 7.62 0.86 1.50
N MET A 203 6.97 -0.15 2.08
CA MET A 203 5.78 0.01 2.92
C MET A 203 6.15 0.51 4.32
N LEU A 204 5.43 1.52 4.78
CA LEU A 204 5.62 2.14 6.08
C LEU A 204 4.74 1.46 7.14
N GLY A 205 5.35 0.65 8.01
CA GLY A 205 4.69 -0.06 9.08
C GLY A 205 3.46 -0.84 8.61
N ASN A 206 2.39 -0.76 9.38
CA ASN A 206 1.10 -1.39 9.04
C ASN A 206 0.18 -0.45 8.26
N SER A 207 0.72 0.62 7.67
CA SER A 207 -0.07 1.59 6.91
C SER A 207 -0.13 1.23 5.44
N ASN A 208 -1.08 1.84 4.73
CA ASN A 208 -1.20 1.72 3.28
C ASN A 208 -0.27 2.69 2.54
N TRP A 209 0.74 3.28 3.21
CA TRP A 209 1.67 4.23 2.61
C TRP A 209 2.94 3.53 2.14
N GLY A 210 3.35 3.84 0.92
CA GLY A 210 4.55 3.31 0.28
C GLY A 210 5.47 4.44 -0.20
N LEU A 211 6.76 4.32 0.10
CA LEU A 211 7.81 5.23 -0.34
C LEU A 211 8.52 4.71 -1.59
N CYS A 212 8.55 5.50 -2.66
CA CYS A 212 9.34 5.16 -3.84
C CYS A 212 10.85 5.27 -3.58
N CYS A 213 11.62 4.24 -3.93
CA CYS A 213 13.07 4.28 -3.96
C CYS A 213 13.66 3.67 -5.24
N GLU A 214 14.89 4.08 -5.56
CA GLU A 214 15.58 3.66 -6.78
C GLU A 214 16.35 2.36 -6.56
N ASN A 215 17.11 2.31 -5.46
CA ASN A 215 17.93 1.16 -5.14
C ASN A 215 17.90 0.83 -3.64
N LEU A 216 17.91 -0.46 -3.34
CA LEU A 216 18.06 -0.98 -1.99
C LEU A 216 19.54 -1.27 -1.78
N VAL A 217 20.13 -0.73 -0.71
CA VAL A 217 21.55 -0.91 -0.40
C VAL A 217 21.71 -2.18 0.43
N ASN A 218 21.85 -2.05 1.74
CA ASN A 218 22.02 -3.17 2.67
C ASN A 218 21.31 -2.85 3.98
N THR A 219 21.12 -3.90 4.79
CA THR A 219 20.71 -3.75 6.18
C THR A 219 21.95 -3.72 7.07
N TYR A 220 21.98 -2.79 8.03
CA TYR A 220 23.05 -2.70 9.03
C TYR A 220 22.48 -2.72 10.43
N MET A 221 23.20 -3.37 11.33
CA MET A 221 23.00 -3.22 12.79
C MET A 221 23.58 -1.88 13.22
N LEU A 222 22.74 -1.07 13.86
CA LEU A 222 23.08 0.22 14.43
C LEU A 222 22.90 0.18 15.94
N GLU A 223 23.79 0.87 16.65
CA GLU A 223 23.65 1.15 18.07
C GLU A 223 23.03 2.54 18.29
N GLN A 224 22.51 2.80 19.49
CA GLN A 224 21.96 4.11 19.84
C GLN A 224 22.99 5.24 19.68
N ASP A 225 24.26 4.96 19.99
CA ASP A 225 25.36 5.92 19.90
C ASP A 225 25.79 6.23 18.46
N ASP A 226 25.48 5.35 17.50
CA ASP A 226 25.76 5.57 16.07
C ASP A 226 24.84 6.64 15.47
N VAL A 227 23.72 6.92 16.14
CA VAL A 227 22.70 7.86 15.69
C VAL A 227 22.80 9.15 16.50
N LYS A 228 22.97 10.26 15.80
CA LYS A 228 22.75 11.59 16.37
C LYS A 228 21.25 11.87 16.36
N TRP A 229 20.59 11.57 17.47
CA TRP A 229 19.17 11.85 17.68
C TRP A 229 18.90 13.36 17.69
N ARG A 230 17.72 13.76 17.20
CA ARG A 230 17.26 15.13 17.36
C ARG A 230 16.38 15.25 18.61
N GLU A 231 16.52 16.35 19.32
CA GLU A 231 15.67 16.69 20.46
C GLU A 231 14.57 17.70 20.10
N ALA A 232 14.83 18.54 19.09
CA ALA A 232 13.88 19.56 18.63
C ALA A 232 13.19 19.13 17.31
N GLU A 233 11.86 19.19 17.32
CA GLU A 233 11.02 19.19 16.11
C GLU A 233 11.36 20.46 15.32
N GLY A 234 12.10 20.29 14.22
CA GLY A 234 12.46 21.39 13.32
C GLY A 234 11.60 21.34 12.06
N LYS A 235 12.07 21.96 10.97
CA LYS A 235 11.42 21.98 9.64
C LYS A 235 11.02 20.60 9.06
N ARG A 236 11.52 19.49 9.61
CA ARG A 236 11.30 18.12 9.11
C ARG A 236 10.98 17.15 10.24
N PRO A 237 9.75 17.11 10.78
CA PRO A 237 9.39 16.26 11.92
C PRO A 237 9.55 14.75 11.66
N TRP A 238 9.49 14.31 10.40
CA TRP A 238 9.69 12.91 9.99
C TRP A 238 11.12 12.38 10.12
N MET A 239 12.12 13.23 10.37
CA MET A 239 13.51 12.77 10.52
C MET A 239 13.78 12.50 12.00
N ALA A 240 14.16 11.28 12.36
CA ALA A 240 14.49 10.87 13.73
C ALA A 240 15.90 11.32 14.15
N GLY A 241 16.86 11.25 13.23
CA GLY A 241 18.26 11.54 13.51
C GLY A 241 19.15 11.33 12.29
N VAL A 242 20.46 11.48 12.49
CA VAL A 242 21.49 11.27 11.45
C VAL A 242 22.45 10.19 11.91
N ILE A 243 22.71 9.20 11.06
CA ILE A 243 23.64 8.10 11.34
C ILE A 243 25.05 8.57 11.00
N LYS A 244 25.94 8.56 12.01
CA LYS A 244 27.30 9.13 11.90
C LYS A 244 28.16 8.38 10.88
N LYS A 245 28.11 7.04 10.90
CA LYS A 245 28.99 6.17 10.11
C LYS A 245 28.74 6.26 8.60
N HIS A 246 27.48 6.40 8.19
CA HIS A 246 27.06 6.38 6.78
C HIS A 246 26.56 7.75 6.29
N MET A 247 26.56 8.77 7.15
CA MET A 247 26.07 10.13 6.86
C MET A 247 24.66 10.14 6.25
N CYS A 248 23.81 9.22 6.68
CA CYS A 248 22.44 9.09 6.17
C CYS A 248 21.42 9.53 7.22
N VAL A 249 20.23 9.87 6.72
CA VAL A 249 19.13 10.32 7.57
C VAL A 249 18.32 9.10 8.02
N LEU A 250 18.06 9.02 9.32
CA LEU A 250 17.13 8.04 9.90
C LEU A 250 15.72 8.63 9.87
N ILE A 251 14.78 7.93 9.23
CA ILE A 251 13.37 8.34 9.18
C ILE A 251 12.62 7.80 10.41
N ASP A 252 11.79 8.65 10.98
CA ASP A 252 10.75 8.29 11.93
C ASP A 252 9.46 7.94 11.15
N ILE A 253 9.10 6.65 11.13
CA ILE A 253 7.99 6.17 10.31
C ILE A 253 6.63 6.66 10.83
N ASP A 254 6.40 6.66 12.15
CA ASP A 254 5.12 7.09 12.71
C ASP A 254 4.87 8.57 12.45
N ALA A 255 5.88 9.40 12.68
CA ALA A 255 5.80 10.83 12.38
C ALA A 255 5.59 11.06 10.88
N MET A 256 6.23 10.27 10.02
CA MET A 256 6.02 10.35 8.57
C MET A 256 4.60 9.98 8.16
N ILE A 257 4.05 8.87 8.68
CA ILE A 257 2.67 8.45 8.40
C ILE A 257 1.68 9.51 8.87
N GLU A 258 1.90 10.10 10.05
CA GLU A 258 1.03 11.14 10.58
C GLU A 258 1.00 12.37 9.68
N LEU A 259 2.16 12.81 9.16
CA LEU A 259 2.23 13.92 8.21
C LEU A 259 1.54 13.60 6.88
N LEU A 260 1.74 12.38 6.36
CA LEU A 260 1.10 11.92 5.12
C LEU A 260 -0.43 11.86 5.27
N ASN A 261 -0.93 11.41 6.42
CA ASN A 261 -2.36 11.39 6.73
C ASN A 261 -2.95 12.79 6.84
N ARG A 262 -2.21 13.75 7.41
CA ARG A 262 -2.62 15.16 7.48
C ARG A 262 -2.57 15.85 6.11
N GLY A 263 -1.86 15.26 5.14
CA GLY A 263 -1.70 15.82 3.79
C GLY A 263 -0.93 17.14 3.75
N GLN A 264 -0.10 17.41 4.77
CA GLN A 264 0.69 18.64 4.84
C GLN A 264 1.89 18.57 3.89
N ASP A 265 2.02 19.57 3.03
CA ASP A 265 3.23 19.78 2.24
C ASP A 265 4.37 20.21 3.19
N ILE A 266 5.51 19.52 3.16
CA ILE A 266 6.69 19.87 3.98
C ILE A 266 7.38 21.17 3.51
N SER A 267 6.82 21.82 2.50
CA SER A 267 7.28 23.07 1.89
C SER A 267 6.59 24.32 2.44
N ALA A 268 5.49 24.16 3.21
CA ALA A 268 4.68 25.26 3.70
C ALA A 268 5.25 25.88 4.99
#